data_AF-A0A932BTH4-F1
#
_entry.id   AF-A0A932BTH4-F1
#
_cell.length_a   1.000
_cell.length_b   1.000
_cell.length_c   1.000
_cell.angle_alpha   90.00
_cell.angle_beta   90.00
_cell.angle_gamma   90.00
#
_symmetry.space_group_name_H-M   'P 1'
#
loop_
_entity.id
_entity.type
_entity.pdbx_description
1 polymer ?
#
loop_
_entity_poly.entity_id
_entity_poly.type
_entity_poly.pdbx_seq_one_letter_code
_entity_poly.pdbx_strand_id
1 'polypeptide(L)'
;MPLHHYLPASFLGRFSADLQTEPARDRSLIVGDKKNQRRFEARASKVGCINNLYTLVDDSQLHPNTIDQTWGEYERNLPVAIDKLIHRNVDAESWARVLVPFVACMLVRGPDFSERFDQRWPPNRPQRFSELLSKDNANRARLMDLQRLLGFVATAKWLVLTIHGEEQLITNDLGYAPFMNREEGDRGMAIPVSQNTILAIIPTIESHPILRAESDKWIPIIDYLDEPLDSHQGLNRALSQAALRFIFGPDPVIVQKYIQGSPLSRTSPEANDLGFPDSMFSRAFEFTWHRLVGTIRKPPSDKKGWDFPLDWKVIADGWHSVPWFPLNLAEFPPPLKKVGNTIQTTFYNPEIYYSISIILMLEKVGQHEDAIKEASNALLNNQLSPSVRARILALRGNALAETGRHRDAIKDFKDAITLDHFNADIYFAYATYLLENNNLGKALKPLSKAIKLNPNFGVAYSNRSVVNWKIGHYSNALKDATTAISLLSDDSEKAGAFLNRAKILNDMGMEDKAKEDFIEWERLFKKSSK
;
A
#
# COMPACT_ATOMS: atom_id res chain seq x y z
N MET A 1 12.13 -22.11 21.43
CA MET A 1 11.33 -21.60 20.29
C MET A 1 11.08 -20.12 20.50
N PRO A 2 11.19 -19.27 19.47
CA PRO A 2 10.89 -17.86 19.58
C PRO A 2 9.38 -17.63 19.83
N LEU A 3 9.07 -16.66 20.71
CA LEU A 3 7.71 -16.22 21.01
C LEU A 3 7.33 -15.07 20.07
N HIS A 4 6.22 -15.21 19.34
CA HIS A 4 5.72 -14.19 18.42
C HIS A 4 4.51 -13.47 19.00
N HIS A 5 4.42 -12.15 18.84
CA HIS A 5 3.31 -11.36 19.38
C HIS A 5 2.19 -11.14 18.35
N TYR A 6 0.97 -11.54 18.70
CA TYR A 6 -0.20 -11.19 17.90
C TYR A 6 -0.74 -9.79 18.24
N LEU A 7 -0.47 -9.32 19.46
CA LEU A 7 -0.73 -7.96 19.91
C LEU A 7 0.53 -7.45 20.62
N PRO A 8 1.07 -6.27 20.29
CA PRO A 8 2.31 -5.79 20.91
C PRO A 8 2.18 -5.67 22.43
N ALA A 9 3.14 -6.25 23.15
CA ALA A 9 3.09 -6.25 24.60
C ALA A 9 3.33 -4.85 25.21
N SER A 10 3.95 -3.93 24.47
CA SER A 10 4.03 -2.51 24.84
C SER A 10 2.67 -1.81 24.86
N PHE A 11 1.77 -2.16 23.92
CA PHE A 11 0.39 -1.68 23.91
C PHE A 11 -0.39 -2.24 25.10
N LEU A 12 -0.31 -3.56 25.34
CA LEU A 12 -0.90 -4.19 26.52
C LEU A 12 -0.36 -3.61 27.83
N GLY A 13 0.93 -3.27 27.89
CA GLY A 13 1.59 -2.70 29.06
C GLY A 13 1.04 -1.34 29.50
N ARG A 14 0.29 -0.63 28.64
CA ARG A 14 -0.44 0.59 29.03
C ARG A 14 -1.65 0.33 29.94
N PHE A 15 -2.10 -0.91 30.01
CA PHE A 15 -3.20 -1.37 30.88
C PHE A 15 -2.65 -2.01 32.17
N SER A 16 -1.47 -1.57 32.62
CA SER A 16 -0.90 -1.98 33.90
C SER A 16 -1.45 -1.15 35.06
N ALA A 17 -1.48 -1.73 36.27
CA ALA A 17 -1.77 -1.01 37.51
C ALA A 17 -0.67 0.00 37.90
N ASP A 18 0.55 -0.16 37.37
CA ASP A 18 1.67 0.74 37.64
C ASP A 18 1.64 1.94 36.68
N LEU A 19 0.98 3.01 37.14
CA LEU A 19 0.79 4.28 36.42
C LEU A 19 2.02 5.19 36.44
N GLN A 20 3.02 4.91 37.28
CA GLN A 20 4.13 5.85 37.53
C GLN A 20 5.32 5.67 36.58
N THR A 21 5.29 4.65 35.73
CA THR A 21 6.44 4.23 34.93
C THR A 21 6.07 4.14 33.45
N GLU A 22 7.02 4.35 32.54
CA GLU A 22 6.76 4.41 31.09
C GLU A 22 6.39 3.05 30.45
N PRO A 23 5.40 2.97 29.55
CA PRO A 23 4.97 1.71 28.91
C PRO A 23 6.13 0.87 28.37
N ALA A 24 6.25 -0.36 28.87
CA ALA A 24 7.33 -1.26 28.52
C ALA A 24 6.78 -2.63 28.13
N ARG A 25 7.48 -3.31 27.22
CA ARG A 25 7.04 -4.56 26.59
C ARG A 25 6.68 -5.66 27.59
N ASP A 26 7.31 -5.68 28.76
CA ASP A 26 7.13 -6.78 29.70
C ASP A 26 6.30 -6.43 30.93
N ARG A 27 5.60 -5.29 31.01
CA ARG A 27 4.87 -4.89 32.24
C ARG A 27 3.90 -5.95 32.78
N SER A 28 3.70 -5.93 34.10
CA SER A 28 2.65 -6.72 34.74
C SER A 28 1.29 -6.10 34.46
N LEU A 29 0.28 -6.92 34.18
CA LEU A 29 -1.08 -6.47 33.98
C LEU A 29 -2.08 -7.45 34.59
N ILE A 30 -3.30 -6.97 34.80
CA ILE A 30 -4.40 -7.83 35.22
C ILE A 30 -5.09 -8.42 34.00
N VAL A 31 -5.14 -9.75 33.96
CA VAL A 31 -5.72 -10.54 32.87
C VAL A 31 -7.02 -11.14 33.35
N GLY A 32 -8.06 -11.02 32.53
CA GLY A 32 -9.31 -11.75 32.67
C GLY A 32 -9.43 -12.86 31.64
N ASP A 33 -9.48 -14.12 32.07
CA ASP A 33 -9.78 -15.27 31.23
C ASP A 33 -11.30 -15.50 31.23
N LYS A 34 -11.97 -15.00 30.18
CA LYS A 34 -13.42 -15.13 30.02
C LYS A 34 -13.85 -16.59 29.87
N LYS A 35 -13.00 -17.48 29.32
CA LYS A 35 -13.36 -18.90 29.17
C LYS A 35 -13.44 -19.60 30.52
N ASN A 36 -12.45 -19.35 31.39
CA ASN A 36 -12.36 -19.98 32.71
C ASN A 36 -12.98 -19.13 33.83
N GLN A 37 -13.56 -17.98 33.50
CA GLN A 37 -14.19 -17.04 34.43
C GLN A 37 -13.29 -16.68 35.63
N ARG A 38 -12.00 -16.46 35.36
CA ARG A 38 -11.00 -16.15 36.39
C ARG A 38 -10.12 -14.97 35.99
N ARG A 39 -9.65 -14.23 36.98
CA ARG A 39 -8.62 -13.19 36.83
C ARG A 39 -7.28 -13.64 37.40
N PHE A 40 -6.19 -13.20 36.81
CA PHE A 40 -4.83 -13.43 37.31
C PHE A 40 -3.90 -12.32 36.81
N GLU A 41 -2.74 -12.20 37.43
CA GLU A 41 -1.70 -11.27 37.01
C GLU A 41 -0.70 -11.99 36.08
N ALA A 42 -0.28 -11.33 35.02
CA ALA A 42 0.75 -11.85 34.12
C ALA A 42 1.51 -10.71 33.42
N ARG A 43 2.69 -11.04 32.90
CA ARG A 43 3.49 -10.11 32.10
C ARG A 43 2.91 -10.00 30.69
N ALA A 44 2.86 -8.78 30.14
CA ALA A 44 2.31 -8.50 28.81
C ALA A 44 2.95 -9.36 27.72
N SER A 45 4.26 -9.59 27.84
CA SER A 45 5.01 -10.40 26.89
C SER A 45 4.61 -11.88 26.89
N LYS A 46 3.93 -12.37 27.94
CA LYS A 46 3.52 -13.78 28.10
C LYS A 46 2.09 -14.06 27.67
N VAL A 47 1.24 -13.04 27.55
CA VAL A 47 -0.20 -13.22 27.26
C VAL A 47 -0.55 -12.81 25.83
N GLY A 48 0.13 -11.78 25.31
CA GLY A 48 0.04 -11.36 23.91
C GLY A 48 0.93 -12.15 22.95
N CYS A 49 1.40 -13.34 23.32
CA CYS A 49 2.36 -14.13 22.52
C CYS A 49 1.89 -15.57 22.24
N ILE A 50 2.27 -16.08 21.07
CA ILE A 50 2.09 -17.48 20.66
C ILE A 50 3.40 -17.97 20.03
N ASN A 51 3.89 -19.14 20.45
CA ASN A 51 5.09 -19.75 19.87
C ASN A 51 4.88 -20.06 18.38
N ASN A 52 5.85 -19.69 17.55
CA ASN A 52 5.87 -20.00 16.11
C ASN A 52 4.63 -19.52 15.32
N LEU A 53 3.94 -18.46 15.79
CA LEU A 53 2.79 -17.91 15.08
C LEU A 53 3.11 -17.45 13.64
N TYR A 54 4.29 -16.85 13.42
CA TYR A 54 4.71 -16.29 12.13
C TYR A 54 5.93 -16.97 11.49
N THR A 55 6.21 -18.23 11.86
CA THR A 55 7.37 -18.95 11.30
C THR A 55 7.13 -19.29 9.84
N LEU A 56 8.06 -18.91 8.97
CA LEU A 56 8.18 -19.43 7.60
C LEU A 56 9.05 -20.69 7.61
N VAL A 57 8.67 -21.71 6.86
CA VAL A 57 9.44 -22.94 6.60
C VAL A 57 10.56 -22.62 5.59
N ASP A 58 11.68 -23.32 5.72
CA ASP A 58 12.96 -23.13 5.01
C ASP A 58 12.88 -23.11 3.46
N ASP A 59 11.74 -23.46 2.86
CA ASP A 59 11.56 -23.46 1.40
C ASP A 59 11.10 -22.10 0.84
N SER A 60 10.97 -21.08 1.70
CA SER A 60 10.89 -19.70 1.25
C SER A 60 12.31 -19.16 1.05
N GLN A 61 12.60 -18.46 -0.05
CA GLN A 61 13.88 -17.77 -0.29
C GLN A 61 14.20 -16.66 0.74
N LEU A 62 13.52 -16.63 1.89
CA LEU A 62 13.60 -15.65 2.96
C LEU A 62 14.00 -16.34 4.27
N HIS A 63 14.75 -15.64 5.11
CA HIS A 63 15.15 -16.15 6.42
C HIS A 63 13.89 -16.43 7.28
N PRO A 64 13.82 -17.54 8.06
CA PRO A 64 12.66 -17.91 8.88
C PRO A 64 12.14 -16.84 9.88
N ASN A 65 12.95 -15.81 10.14
CA ASN A 65 12.67 -14.71 11.07
C ASN A 65 12.33 -13.39 10.37
N THR A 66 12.25 -13.36 9.03
CA THR A 66 12.03 -12.12 8.25
C THR A 66 10.75 -11.41 8.67
N ILE A 67 9.69 -12.18 8.94
CA ILE A 67 8.39 -11.64 9.37
C ILE A 67 8.50 -11.00 10.76
N ASP A 68 9.19 -11.64 11.70
CA ASP A 68 9.38 -11.10 13.05
C ASP A 68 10.28 -9.86 13.05
N GLN A 69 11.34 -9.85 12.24
CA GLN A 69 12.18 -8.67 12.03
C GLN A 69 11.38 -7.51 11.46
N THR A 70 10.49 -7.80 10.50
CA THR A 70 9.55 -6.81 9.97
C THR A 70 8.73 -6.25 11.11
N TRP A 71 8.04 -7.08 11.89
CA TRP A 71 7.20 -6.61 13.00
C TRP A 71 7.94 -5.83 14.09
N GLY A 72 9.14 -6.24 14.46
CA GLY A 72 9.84 -5.72 15.63
C GLY A 72 10.23 -4.24 15.52
N GLU A 73 10.38 -3.69 14.32
CA GLU A 73 10.86 -2.32 14.17
C GLU A 73 9.81 -1.26 14.55
N TYR A 74 8.57 -1.36 14.03
CA TYR A 74 7.51 -0.42 14.42
C TYR A 74 7.10 -0.62 15.90
N GLU A 75 7.11 -1.87 16.39
CA GLU A 75 6.74 -2.19 17.78
C GLU A 75 7.64 -1.50 18.81
N ARG A 76 8.93 -1.35 18.51
CA ARG A 76 9.88 -0.62 19.38
C ARG A 76 9.51 0.86 19.53
N ASN A 77 8.97 1.46 18.48
CA ASN A 77 8.62 2.88 18.45
C ASN A 77 7.16 3.14 18.88
N LEU A 78 6.36 2.08 19.02
CA LEU A 78 4.93 2.17 19.33
C LEU A 78 4.60 2.95 20.62
N PRO A 79 5.30 2.77 21.77
CA PRO A 79 5.04 3.57 22.96
C PRO A 79 5.12 5.07 22.68
N VAL A 80 6.23 5.50 22.08
CA VAL A 80 6.50 6.91 21.77
C VAL A 80 5.46 7.46 20.79
N ALA A 81 5.09 6.70 19.77
CA ALA A 81 4.10 7.13 18.79
C ALA A 81 2.69 7.27 19.41
N ILE A 82 2.30 6.38 20.32
CA ILE A 82 1.03 6.49 21.07
C ILE A 82 1.06 7.70 22.02
N ASP A 83 2.15 7.95 22.73
CA ASP A 83 2.25 9.14 23.58
C ASP A 83 2.14 10.41 22.73
N LYS A 84 2.77 10.41 21.55
CA LYS A 84 2.62 11.54 20.64
C LYS A 84 1.17 11.74 20.18
N LEU A 85 0.46 10.64 19.92
CA LEU A 85 -0.95 10.64 19.54
C LEU A 85 -1.82 11.26 20.61
N ILE A 86 -1.66 10.81 21.85
CA ILE A 86 -2.42 11.29 23.01
C ILE A 86 -2.15 12.79 23.26
N HIS A 87 -0.90 13.23 23.14
CA HIS A 87 -0.50 14.62 23.41
C HIS A 87 -0.61 15.55 22.19
N ARG A 88 -1.26 15.12 21.11
CA ARG A 88 -1.53 15.93 19.90
C ARG A 88 -0.26 16.48 19.22
N ASN A 89 0.85 15.74 19.25
CA ASN A 89 2.13 16.16 18.68
C ASN A 89 2.74 15.13 17.70
N VAL A 90 1.89 14.31 17.08
CA VAL A 90 2.30 13.30 16.09
C VAL A 90 2.85 13.97 14.84
N ASP A 91 4.07 13.60 14.46
CA ASP A 91 4.65 13.92 13.16
C ASP A 91 4.29 12.86 12.10
N ALA A 92 4.38 13.22 10.82
CA ALA A 92 4.00 12.34 9.72
C ALA A 92 4.77 11.02 9.68
N GLU A 93 6.04 10.98 10.12
CA GLU A 93 6.83 9.74 10.15
C GLU A 93 6.32 8.79 11.25
N SER A 94 6.09 9.30 12.46
CA SER A 94 5.52 8.54 13.58
C SER A 94 4.12 8.02 13.22
N TRP A 95 3.31 8.83 12.54
CA TRP A 95 2.00 8.40 12.06
C TRP A 95 2.09 7.32 10.99
N ALA A 96 2.77 7.60 9.88
CA ALA A 96 2.78 6.71 8.71
C ALA A 96 3.57 5.42 8.95
N ARG A 97 4.69 5.45 9.70
CA ARG A 97 5.55 4.27 9.89
C ARG A 97 5.31 3.49 11.17
N VAL A 98 4.59 4.05 12.13
CA VAL A 98 4.35 3.38 13.42
C VAL A 98 2.86 3.17 13.66
N LEU A 99 2.07 4.24 13.66
CA LEU A 99 0.64 4.15 14.00
C LEU A 99 -0.17 3.45 12.91
N VAL A 100 0.01 3.81 11.62
CA VAL A 100 -0.70 3.15 10.51
C VAL A 100 -0.41 1.64 10.47
N PRO A 101 0.85 1.18 10.54
CA PRO A 101 1.16 -0.25 10.62
C PRO A 101 0.60 -0.93 11.86
N PHE A 102 0.64 -0.27 13.02
CA PHE A 102 0.06 -0.79 14.26
C PHE A 102 -1.44 -1.09 14.10
N VAL A 103 -2.21 -0.14 13.55
CA VAL A 103 -3.64 -0.31 13.28
C VAL A 103 -3.87 -1.42 12.25
N ALA A 104 -3.16 -1.39 11.11
CA ALA A 104 -3.31 -2.41 10.08
C ALA A 104 -2.96 -3.82 10.58
N CYS A 105 -1.96 -3.93 11.47
CA CYS A 105 -1.55 -5.20 12.08
C CYS A 105 -2.65 -5.83 12.93
N MET A 106 -3.49 -5.06 13.62
CA MET A 106 -4.59 -5.61 14.42
C MET A 106 -5.57 -6.45 13.59
N LEU A 107 -5.72 -6.12 12.30
CA LEU A 107 -6.63 -6.81 11.38
C LEU A 107 -6.03 -8.06 10.73
N VAL A 108 -4.71 -8.25 10.79
CA VAL A 108 -4.03 -9.37 10.11
C VAL A 108 -3.27 -10.27 11.06
N ARG A 109 -3.10 -9.85 12.31
CA ARG A 109 -2.57 -10.66 13.40
C ARG A 109 -3.69 -11.38 14.14
N GLY A 110 -3.32 -12.38 14.92
CA GLY A 110 -4.27 -13.20 15.68
C GLY A 110 -4.30 -14.66 15.21
N PRO A 111 -4.54 -15.62 16.12
CA PRO A 111 -4.62 -17.04 15.79
C PRO A 111 -5.84 -17.40 14.90
N ASP A 112 -6.83 -16.53 14.85
CA ASP A 112 -8.09 -16.64 14.10
C ASP A 112 -8.00 -16.21 12.63
N PHE A 113 -6.87 -15.63 12.19
CA PHE A 113 -6.72 -15.10 10.83
C PHE A 113 -7.09 -16.11 9.73
N SER A 114 -6.69 -17.38 9.86
CA SER A 114 -7.01 -18.40 8.85
C SER A 114 -8.51 -18.65 8.73
N GLU A 115 -9.24 -18.64 9.85
CA GLU A 115 -10.70 -18.81 9.87
C GLU A 115 -11.40 -17.61 9.24
N ARG A 116 -10.94 -16.40 9.56
CA ARG A 116 -11.39 -15.16 8.91
C ARG A 116 -11.17 -15.21 7.39
N PHE A 117 -9.96 -15.56 7.00
CA PHE A 117 -9.59 -15.67 5.60
C PHE A 117 -10.42 -16.71 4.82
N ASP A 118 -10.79 -17.83 5.46
CA ASP A 118 -11.72 -18.82 4.90
C ASP A 118 -13.12 -18.29 4.65
N GLN A 119 -13.63 -17.38 5.48
CA GLN A 119 -14.97 -16.80 5.30
C GLN A 119 -15.08 -16.00 4.00
N ARG A 120 -13.94 -15.55 3.45
CA ARG A 120 -13.88 -14.85 2.17
C ARG A 120 -13.95 -15.81 0.98
N TRP A 121 -13.83 -17.12 1.21
CA TRP A 121 -13.85 -18.15 0.19
C TRP A 121 -15.30 -18.43 -0.27
N PRO A 122 -15.57 -18.52 -1.58
CA PRO A 122 -16.93 -18.74 -2.06
C PRO A 122 -17.53 -20.04 -1.49
N PRO A 123 -18.79 -20.02 -1.02
CA PRO A 123 -19.40 -21.17 -0.35
C PRO A 123 -19.57 -22.40 -1.27
N ASN A 124 -19.49 -22.21 -2.58
CA ASN A 124 -19.67 -23.28 -3.59
C ASN A 124 -18.38 -24.08 -3.88
N ARG A 125 -17.29 -23.83 -3.13
CA ARG A 125 -16.02 -24.55 -3.29
C ARG A 125 -15.92 -25.67 -2.23
N PRO A 126 -15.60 -26.92 -2.62
CA PRO A 126 -15.68 -28.07 -1.73
C PRO A 126 -14.59 -28.16 -0.64
N GLN A 127 -13.53 -27.34 -0.73
CA GLN A 127 -12.43 -27.28 0.24
C GLN A 127 -12.33 -25.85 0.79
N ARG A 128 -12.01 -25.72 2.08
CA ARG A 128 -11.70 -24.40 2.66
C ARG A 128 -10.39 -23.89 2.08
N PHE A 129 -10.25 -22.58 1.88
CA PHE A 129 -9.01 -22.07 1.31
C PHE A 129 -7.81 -22.35 2.21
N SER A 130 -7.99 -22.30 3.53
CA SER A 130 -6.98 -22.60 4.52
C SER A 130 -6.48 -24.04 4.47
N GLU A 131 -7.30 -24.98 4.01
CA GLU A 131 -6.90 -26.38 3.78
C GLU A 131 -5.94 -26.51 2.59
N LEU A 132 -5.95 -25.52 1.68
CA LEU A 132 -5.00 -25.39 0.56
C LEU A 132 -3.75 -24.58 0.94
N LEU A 133 -3.73 -23.96 2.13
CA LEU A 133 -2.58 -23.20 2.62
C LEU A 133 -1.66 -24.11 3.46
N SER A 134 -0.38 -24.18 3.10
CA SER A 134 0.64 -24.56 4.09
C SER A 134 0.71 -23.49 5.19
N LYS A 135 1.33 -23.80 6.35
CA LYS A 135 1.59 -22.78 7.39
C LYS A 135 2.31 -21.53 6.81
N ASP A 136 3.13 -21.72 5.78
CA ASP A 136 3.77 -20.62 5.06
C ASP A 136 2.76 -19.77 4.31
N ASN A 137 1.84 -20.38 3.57
CA ASN A 137 0.87 -19.65 2.77
C ASN A 137 -0.05 -18.76 3.62
N ALA A 138 -0.38 -19.17 4.86
CA ALA A 138 -1.11 -18.32 5.80
C ALA A 138 -0.32 -17.07 6.20
N ASN A 139 0.97 -17.19 6.49
CA ASN A 139 1.83 -16.06 6.81
C ASN A 139 2.04 -15.12 5.61
N ARG A 140 2.13 -15.67 4.40
CA ARG A 140 2.16 -14.88 3.16
C ARG A 140 0.86 -14.11 2.95
N ALA A 141 -0.30 -14.76 3.15
CA ALA A 141 -1.61 -14.12 3.07
C ALA A 141 -1.75 -12.96 4.07
N ARG A 142 -1.24 -13.10 5.30
CA ARG A 142 -1.20 -11.99 6.28
C ARG A 142 -0.42 -10.78 5.78
N LEU A 143 0.74 -11.00 5.15
CA LEU A 143 1.57 -9.92 4.61
C LEU A 143 0.88 -9.22 3.43
N MET A 144 0.24 -10.00 2.56
CA MET A 144 -0.56 -9.46 1.45
C MET A 144 -1.72 -8.60 1.97
N ASP A 145 -2.46 -9.10 2.97
CA ASP A 145 -3.55 -8.33 3.57
C ASP A 145 -3.05 -7.10 4.32
N LEU A 146 -1.90 -7.18 5.00
CA LEU A 146 -1.28 -6.01 5.64
C LEU A 146 -1.02 -4.93 4.60
N GLN A 147 -0.33 -5.28 3.51
CA GLN A 147 0.03 -4.35 2.45
C GLN A 147 -1.19 -3.60 1.89
N ARG A 148 -2.31 -4.32 1.75
CA ARG A 148 -3.60 -3.78 1.29
C ARG A 148 -4.25 -2.84 2.30
N LEU A 149 -4.18 -3.19 3.58
CA LEU A 149 -4.80 -2.41 4.64
C LEU A 149 -3.99 -1.16 4.98
N LEU A 150 -2.67 -1.15 4.80
CA LEU A 150 -1.84 0.03 5.07
C LEU A 150 -2.34 1.28 4.33
N GLY A 151 -2.71 1.14 3.05
CA GLY A 151 -3.27 2.23 2.26
C GLY A 151 -4.58 2.74 2.85
N PHE A 152 -5.53 1.85 3.15
CA PHE A 152 -6.83 2.24 3.69
C PHE A 152 -6.77 2.81 5.10
N VAL A 153 -5.92 2.27 5.95
CA VAL A 153 -5.70 2.81 7.29
C VAL A 153 -5.08 4.21 7.20
N ALA A 154 -4.13 4.43 6.29
CA ALA A 154 -3.54 5.75 6.06
C ALA A 154 -4.55 6.77 5.50
N THR A 155 -5.57 6.31 4.77
CA THR A 155 -6.61 7.15 4.16
C THR A 155 -7.93 7.13 4.89
N ALA A 156 -8.00 6.55 6.09
CA ALA A 156 -9.19 6.59 6.94
C ALA A 156 -9.28 7.93 7.66
N LYS A 157 -10.45 8.26 8.22
CA LYS A 157 -10.54 9.32 9.23
C LYS A 157 -9.96 8.77 10.55
N TRP A 158 -9.08 9.54 11.17
CA TRP A 158 -8.47 9.23 12.47
C TRP A 158 -9.09 10.15 13.51
N LEU A 159 -9.74 9.56 14.50
CA LEU A 159 -10.41 10.29 15.57
C LEU A 159 -9.90 9.79 16.92
N VAL A 160 -9.34 10.68 17.73
CA VAL A 160 -8.93 10.40 19.10
C VAL A 160 -9.99 10.92 20.05
N LEU A 161 -10.57 10.00 20.83
CA LEU A 161 -11.54 10.32 21.86
C LEU A 161 -10.85 10.24 23.22
N THR A 162 -10.86 11.34 23.96
CA THR A 162 -10.45 11.34 25.37
C THR A 162 -11.71 11.27 26.21
N ILE A 163 -11.81 10.22 27.01
CA ILE A 163 -12.96 10.01 27.88
C ILE A 163 -12.62 10.51 29.28
N HIS A 164 -13.45 11.41 29.81
CA HIS A 164 -13.29 11.96 31.15
C HIS A 164 -14.22 11.19 32.08
N GLY A 165 -13.70 10.50 33.09
CA GLY A 165 -14.49 9.69 34.01
C GLY A 165 -13.63 8.91 35.00
N GLU A 166 -14.26 8.36 36.05
CA GLU A 166 -13.55 7.62 37.10
C GLU A 166 -13.20 6.18 36.70
N GLU A 167 -13.99 5.58 35.79
CA GLU A 167 -13.77 4.21 35.34
C GLU A 167 -12.73 4.18 34.22
N GLN A 168 -11.74 3.29 34.33
CA GLN A 168 -10.70 3.14 33.30
C GLN A 168 -11.10 2.12 32.22
N LEU A 169 -10.56 2.30 31.03
CA LEU A 169 -10.73 1.40 29.90
C LEU A 169 -10.01 0.07 30.13
N ILE A 170 -10.65 -1.01 29.70
CA ILE A 170 -9.99 -2.29 29.45
C ILE A 170 -9.53 -2.36 27.98
N THR A 171 -8.78 -3.40 27.64
CA THR A 171 -8.58 -3.84 26.26
C THR A 171 -8.77 -5.35 26.17
N ASN A 172 -8.59 -5.94 24.99
CA ASN A 172 -8.80 -7.37 24.74
C ASN A 172 -7.68 -7.96 23.87
N ASP A 173 -7.76 -9.26 23.61
CA ASP A 173 -6.83 -10.01 22.76
C ASP A 173 -6.90 -9.65 21.26
N LEU A 174 -7.93 -8.93 20.81
CA LEU A 174 -7.96 -8.33 19.47
C LEU A 174 -7.29 -6.95 19.42
N GLY A 175 -7.26 -6.24 20.54
CA GLY A 175 -6.80 -4.87 20.65
C GLY A 175 -7.83 -3.81 20.20
N TYR A 176 -9.03 -4.21 19.80
CA TYR A 176 -10.08 -3.31 19.33
C TYR A 176 -11.50 -3.85 19.58
N ALA A 177 -12.50 -3.01 19.36
CA ALA A 177 -13.90 -3.38 19.19
C ALA A 177 -14.50 -2.69 17.95
N PRO A 178 -15.58 -3.23 17.35
CA PRO A 178 -16.34 -2.50 16.35
C PRO A 178 -16.80 -1.14 16.88
N PHE A 179 -16.62 -0.11 16.07
CA PHE A 179 -17.06 1.24 16.34
C PHE A 179 -18.18 1.62 15.38
N MET A 180 -19.20 2.30 15.88
CA MET A 180 -20.28 2.87 15.09
C MET A 180 -20.38 4.35 15.44
N ASN A 181 -20.14 5.22 14.45
CA ASN A 181 -20.42 6.63 14.60
C ASN A 181 -21.96 6.82 14.62
N ARG A 182 -22.49 7.32 15.74
CA ARG A 182 -23.95 7.46 15.93
C ARG A 182 -24.56 8.58 15.09
N GLU A 183 -23.77 9.57 14.68
CA GLU A 183 -24.25 10.73 13.92
C GLU A 183 -24.25 10.47 12.41
N GLU A 184 -23.20 9.82 11.90
CA GLU A 184 -23.02 9.59 10.46
C GLU A 184 -23.41 8.16 10.02
N GLY A 185 -23.56 7.22 10.97
CA GLY A 185 -23.81 5.81 10.68
C GLY A 185 -22.57 5.04 10.20
N ASP A 186 -21.42 5.71 10.12
CA ASP A 186 -20.15 5.15 9.69
C ASP A 186 -19.68 4.03 10.63
N ARG A 187 -19.11 2.99 10.03
CA ARG A 187 -18.50 1.86 10.75
C ARG A 187 -17.01 2.08 10.84
N GLY A 188 -16.41 1.54 11.89
CA GLY A 188 -14.97 1.59 12.08
C GLY A 188 -14.52 0.63 13.17
N MET A 189 -13.33 0.90 13.68
CA MET A 189 -12.77 0.22 14.85
C MET A 189 -12.44 1.23 15.94
N ALA A 190 -12.67 0.85 17.19
CA ALA A 190 -12.27 1.58 18.38
C ALA A 190 -11.12 0.84 19.05
N ILE A 191 -9.96 1.49 19.12
CA ILE A 191 -8.73 0.96 19.68
C ILE A 191 -8.45 1.71 20.99
N PRO A 192 -8.60 1.09 22.16
CA PRO A 192 -8.22 1.74 23.41
C PRO A 192 -6.68 1.85 23.46
N VAL A 193 -6.13 3.05 23.31
CA VAL A 193 -4.67 3.31 23.26
C VAL A 193 -4.08 3.68 24.62
N SER A 194 -4.94 4.00 25.58
CA SER A 194 -4.60 4.15 27.00
C SER A 194 -5.81 3.78 27.86
N GLN A 195 -5.70 4.01 29.17
CA GLN A 195 -6.77 3.77 30.14
C GLN A 195 -7.95 4.75 30.02
N ASN A 196 -7.84 5.80 29.21
CA ASN A 196 -8.88 6.81 29.04
C ASN A 196 -8.97 7.37 27.60
N THR A 197 -8.17 6.85 26.67
CA THR A 197 -8.10 7.36 25.30
C THR A 197 -8.36 6.24 24.31
N ILE A 198 -9.21 6.54 23.33
CA ILE A 198 -9.54 5.66 22.22
C ILE A 198 -9.03 6.30 20.93
N LEU A 199 -8.45 5.49 20.06
CA LEU A 199 -8.26 5.81 18.66
C LEU A 199 -9.37 5.11 17.86
N ALA A 200 -10.29 5.89 17.31
CA ALA A 200 -11.26 5.45 16.33
C ALA A 200 -10.67 5.59 14.92
N ILE A 201 -10.78 4.52 14.13
CA ILE A 201 -10.39 4.49 12.72
C ILE A 201 -11.65 4.23 11.93
N ILE A 202 -12.03 5.21 11.10
CA ILE A 202 -13.27 5.20 10.33
C ILE A 202 -12.89 5.16 8.85
N PRO A 203 -12.96 3.98 8.21
CA PRO A 203 -12.72 3.88 6.78
C PRO A 203 -13.70 4.76 6.02
N THR A 204 -13.19 5.52 5.06
CA THR A 204 -14.02 6.36 4.20
C THR A 204 -13.56 6.24 2.75
N ILE A 205 -14.52 6.35 1.84
CA ILE A 205 -14.30 6.46 0.40
C ILE A 205 -14.43 7.90 -0.08
N GLU A 206 -14.77 8.83 0.81
CA GLU A 206 -14.90 10.24 0.47
C GLU A 206 -13.52 10.92 0.39
N SER A 207 -13.43 11.93 -0.46
CA SER A 207 -12.23 12.75 -0.56
C SER A 207 -12.10 13.60 0.70
N HIS A 208 -10.99 13.44 1.42
CA HIS A 208 -10.72 14.25 2.61
C HIS A 208 -9.21 14.49 2.78
N PRO A 209 -8.80 15.56 3.47
CA PRO A 209 -7.40 15.81 3.75
C PRO A 209 -6.87 14.84 4.82
N ILE A 210 -5.66 14.31 4.61
CA ILE A 210 -4.98 13.38 5.52
C ILE A 210 -3.67 13.95 6.09
N LEU A 211 -3.05 14.87 5.37
CA LEU A 211 -1.88 15.62 5.84
C LEU A 211 -2.08 17.10 5.55
N ARG A 212 -1.57 17.94 6.44
CA ARG A 212 -1.42 19.38 6.22
C ARG A 212 0.03 19.79 6.38
N ALA A 213 0.43 20.80 5.62
CA ALA A 213 1.74 21.42 5.77
C ALA A 213 1.71 22.41 6.92
N GLU A 214 2.62 22.24 7.88
CA GLU A 214 2.92 23.22 8.91
C GLU A 214 4.41 23.56 8.83
N SER A 215 4.71 24.83 8.51
CA SER A 215 6.07 25.24 8.13
C SER A 215 6.60 24.37 6.98
N ASP A 216 7.75 23.72 7.17
CA ASP A 216 8.36 22.84 6.15
C ASP A 216 8.21 21.35 6.49
N LYS A 217 7.17 20.98 7.25
CA LYS A 217 6.88 19.60 7.65
C LYS A 217 5.43 19.22 7.35
N TRP A 218 5.21 17.93 7.11
CA TRP A 218 3.87 17.35 7.03
C TRP A 218 3.38 16.93 8.41
N ILE A 219 2.14 17.28 8.74
CA ILE A 219 1.45 16.94 9.98
C ILE A 219 0.18 16.15 9.63
N PRO A 220 -0.03 14.96 10.23
CA PRO A 220 -1.25 14.18 10.03
C PRO A 220 -2.46 14.93 10.54
N ILE A 221 -3.57 14.81 9.81
CA ILE A 221 -4.85 15.36 10.23
C ILE A 221 -5.55 14.27 11.05
N ILE A 222 -5.65 14.52 12.35
CA ILE A 222 -6.28 13.66 13.33
C ILE A 222 -7.25 14.54 14.12
N ASP A 223 -8.50 14.10 14.20
CA ASP A 223 -9.52 14.78 14.97
C ASP A 223 -9.41 14.39 16.44
N TYR A 224 -9.71 15.33 17.33
CA TYR A 224 -9.63 15.12 18.78
C TYR A 224 -10.91 15.61 19.42
N LEU A 225 -11.63 14.73 20.10
CA LEU A 225 -12.87 15.04 20.81
C LEU A 225 -12.78 14.60 22.27
N ASP A 226 -13.41 15.37 23.13
CA ASP A 226 -13.62 15.04 24.54
C ASP A 226 -15.03 14.45 24.70
N GLU A 227 -15.11 13.19 25.15
CA GLU A 227 -16.38 12.47 25.33
C GLU A 227 -16.89 12.60 26.78
N PRO A 228 -18.21 12.78 26.99
CA PRO A 228 -18.81 12.88 28.33
C PRO A 228 -18.76 11.56 29.15
N LEU A 229 -18.92 11.70 30.48
CA LEU A 229 -18.66 10.69 31.53
C LEU A 229 -19.24 9.27 31.31
N ASP A 230 -20.39 9.15 30.65
CA ASP A 230 -21.17 7.90 30.62
C ASP A 230 -20.74 6.90 29.53
N SER A 231 -19.76 7.26 28.67
CA SER A 231 -19.32 6.43 27.54
C SER A 231 -18.44 5.23 27.93
N HIS A 232 -17.78 5.24 29.10
CA HIS A 232 -16.84 4.20 29.54
C HIS A 232 -17.47 2.80 29.61
N GLN A 233 -18.65 2.68 30.20
CA GLN A 233 -19.29 1.38 30.42
C GLN A 233 -19.75 0.75 29.11
N GLY A 234 -20.31 1.55 28.19
CA GLY A 234 -20.72 1.06 26.88
C GLY A 234 -19.54 0.50 26.11
N LEU A 235 -18.42 1.22 26.13
CA LEU A 235 -17.21 0.79 25.43
C LEU A 235 -16.53 -0.41 26.08
N ASN A 236 -16.38 -0.43 27.41
CA ASN A 236 -15.82 -1.59 28.11
C ASN A 236 -16.68 -2.85 27.88
N ARG A 237 -18.01 -2.72 27.78
CA ARG A 237 -18.88 -3.83 27.35
C ARG A 237 -18.56 -4.27 25.92
N ALA A 238 -18.44 -3.33 24.98
CA ALA A 238 -18.11 -3.66 23.58
C ALA A 238 -16.74 -4.34 23.46
N LEU A 239 -15.72 -3.84 24.17
CA LEU A 239 -14.38 -4.43 24.23
C LEU A 239 -14.40 -5.82 24.86
N SER A 240 -15.15 -6.01 25.95
CA SER A 240 -15.32 -7.33 26.53
C SER A 240 -16.05 -8.28 25.58
N GLN A 241 -17.12 -7.84 24.90
CA GLN A 241 -17.87 -8.66 23.96
C GLN A 241 -17.04 -9.07 22.75
N ALA A 242 -16.20 -8.16 22.22
CA ALA A 242 -15.31 -8.44 21.10
C ALA A 242 -14.19 -9.44 21.46
N ALA A 243 -13.81 -9.56 22.73
CA ALA A 243 -12.73 -10.44 23.17
C ALA A 243 -12.98 -11.91 22.78
N LEU A 244 -11.97 -12.54 22.18
CA LEU A 244 -11.98 -13.98 21.86
C LEU A 244 -11.85 -14.83 23.12
N ARG A 245 -11.04 -14.38 24.07
CA ARG A 245 -10.83 -15.06 25.35
C ARG A 245 -10.38 -14.12 26.46
N PHE A 246 -9.40 -13.27 26.19
CA PHE A 246 -8.75 -12.47 27.21
C PHE A 246 -9.16 -11.01 27.14
N ILE A 247 -9.43 -10.45 28.32
CA ILE A 247 -9.45 -9.01 28.53
C ILE A 247 -8.32 -8.60 29.45
N PHE A 248 -7.90 -7.35 29.33
CA PHE A 248 -6.76 -6.78 30.04
C PHE A 248 -7.16 -5.44 30.62
N GLY A 249 -6.75 -5.16 31.85
CA GLY A 249 -7.10 -3.88 32.47
C GLY A 249 -6.14 -3.48 33.57
N PRO A 250 -6.14 -2.18 33.91
CA PRO A 250 -5.25 -1.61 34.91
C PRO A 250 -5.60 -2.03 36.33
N ASP A 251 -6.86 -2.36 36.58
CA ASP A 251 -7.37 -2.63 37.92
C ASP A 251 -8.13 -3.98 38.00
N PRO A 252 -7.92 -4.79 39.05
CA PRO A 252 -8.62 -6.06 39.23
C PRO A 252 -10.13 -5.97 39.36
N VAL A 253 -10.68 -4.89 39.93
CA VAL A 253 -12.12 -4.68 40.08
C VAL A 253 -12.76 -4.46 38.71
N ILE A 254 -12.15 -3.60 37.87
CA ILE A 254 -12.63 -3.34 36.51
C ILE A 254 -12.56 -4.63 35.67
N VAL A 255 -11.44 -5.34 35.71
CA VAL A 255 -11.32 -6.62 34.98
C VAL A 255 -12.37 -7.62 35.45
N GLN A 256 -12.58 -7.76 36.77
CA GLN A 256 -13.60 -8.67 37.31
C GLN A 256 -15.01 -8.32 36.83
N LYS A 257 -15.33 -7.02 36.77
CA LYS A 257 -16.63 -6.50 36.30
C LYS A 257 -16.94 -6.94 34.86
N TYR A 258 -15.95 -6.99 33.98
CA TYR A 258 -16.16 -7.28 32.55
C TYR A 258 -15.78 -8.69 32.11
N ILE A 259 -15.22 -9.54 32.99
CA ILE A 259 -15.06 -10.98 32.71
C ILE A 259 -16.43 -11.69 32.62
N GLN A 260 -17.38 -11.25 33.46
CA GLN A 260 -18.67 -11.89 33.65
C GLN A 260 -19.72 -11.34 32.67
N GLY A 261 -20.64 -12.20 32.21
CA GLY A 261 -21.90 -11.75 31.59
C GLY A 261 -21.88 -11.44 30.09
N SER A 262 -20.77 -11.62 29.37
CA SER A 262 -20.74 -11.49 27.90
C SER A 262 -20.31 -12.81 27.24
N PRO A 263 -21.08 -13.35 26.27
CA PRO A 263 -20.65 -14.53 25.53
C PRO A 263 -19.29 -14.27 24.89
N LEU A 264 -18.49 -15.34 24.72
CA LEU A 264 -17.26 -15.25 23.94
C LEU A 264 -17.64 -14.96 22.49
N SER A 265 -16.97 -13.98 21.87
CA SER A 265 -17.06 -13.88 20.42
C SER A 265 -16.45 -15.15 19.82
N ARG A 266 -17.18 -15.80 18.91
CA ARG A 266 -16.68 -16.99 18.22
C ARG A 266 -15.73 -16.64 17.09
N THR A 267 -15.86 -15.46 16.51
CA THR A 267 -15.10 -14.99 15.35
C THR A 267 -14.84 -13.50 15.49
N SER A 268 -13.61 -13.07 15.20
CA SER A 268 -13.30 -11.64 15.16
C SER A 268 -13.98 -11.00 13.94
N PRO A 269 -14.41 -9.73 14.04
CA PRO A 269 -14.90 -8.98 12.88
C PRO A 269 -13.86 -8.97 11.75
N GLU A 270 -14.30 -9.15 10.52
CA GLU A 270 -13.44 -8.91 9.36
C GLU A 270 -13.29 -7.42 9.08
N ALA A 271 -12.26 -7.05 8.31
CA ALA A 271 -12.04 -5.65 7.94
C ALA A 271 -13.31 -5.06 7.26
N ASN A 272 -13.98 -5.84 6.42
CA ASN A 272 -15.23 -5.43 5.76
C ASN A 272 -16.37 -5.15 6.74
N ASP A 273 -16.48 -5.92 7.83
CA ASP A 273 -17.51 -5.70 8.86
C ASP A 273 -17.29 -4.36 9.57
N LEU A 274 -16.04 -3.91 9.64
CA LEU A 274 -15.59 -2.65 10.21
C LEU A 274 -15.60 -1.49 9.20
N GLY A 275 -16.17 -1.69 8.01
CA GLY A 275 -16.30 -0.67 6.97
C GLY A 275 -15.12 -0.55 6.02
N PHE A 276 -14.05 -1.35 6.18
CA PHE A 276 -12.96 -1.35 5.20
C PHE A 276 -13.45 -1.93 3.86
N PRO A 277 -13.04 -1.36 2.72
CA PRO A 277 -13.48 -1.88 1.43
C PRO A 277 -12.94 -3.28 1.17
N ASP A 278 -13.68 -4.05 0.38
CA ASP A 278 -13.37 -5.44 0.08
C ASP A 278 -12.07 -5.64 -0.74
N SER A 279 -11.86 -6.90 -1.12
CA SER A 279 -10.65 -7.32 -1.81
C SER A 279 -10.49 -6.78 -3.24
N MET A 280 -11.48 -6.13 -3.83
CA MET A 280 -11.33 -5.51 -5.15
C MET A 280 -10.87 -4.06 -4.97
N PHE A 281 -11.54 -3.32 -4.09
CA PHE A 281 -11.25 -1.92 -3.79
C PHE A 281 -9.85 -1.72 -3.17
N SER A 282 -9.42 -2.63 -2.28
CA SER A 282 -8.10 -2.57 -1.62
C SER A 282 -6.89 -2.61 -2.55
N ARG A 283 -7.02 -3.18 -3.75
CA ARG A 283 -5.89 -3.26 -4.70
C ARG A 283 -5.52 -1.91 -5.30
N ALA A 284 -6.50 -1.01 -5.46
CA ALA A 284 -6.24 0.35 -5.93
C ALA A 284 -5.42 1.16 -4.90
N PHE A 285 -5.48 0.78 -3.63
CA PHE A 285 -4.81 1.48 -2.53
C PHE A 285 -3.46 0.86 -2.12
N GLU A 286 -3.06 -0.26 -2.74
CA GLU A 286 -1.92 -1.09 -2.35
C GLU A 286 -0.60 -0.32 -2.20
N PHE A 287 -0.31 0.61 -3.13
CA PHE A 287 0.90 1.44 -3.08
C PHE A 287 0.68 2.81 -2.43
N THR A 288 -0.52 3.11 -1.94
CA THR A 288 -0.84 4.43 -1.36
C THR A 288 0.06 4.73 -0.17
N TRP A 289 0.18 3.78 0.75
CA TRP A 289 1.04 3.92 1.93
C TRP A 289 2.52 4.06 1.54
N HIS A 290 3.00 3.22 0.61
CA HIS A 290 4.38 3.26 0.12
C HIS A 290 4.73 4.63 -0.47
N ARG A 291 3.84 5.16 -1.31
CA ARG A 291 3.98 6.48 -1.92
C ARG A 291 3.89 7.58 -0.88
N LEU A 292 2.98 7.48 0.09
CA LEU A 292 2.86 8.41 1.21
C LEU A 292 4.18 8.47 2.00
N VAL A 293 4.76 7.32 2.36
CA VAL A 293 6.04 7.24 3.08
C VAL A 293 7.20 7.87 2.29
N GLY A 294 7.29 7.62 0.98
CA GLY A 294 8.26 8.30 0.11
C GLY A 294 8.03 9.82 0.03
N THR A 295 6.78 10.25 0.19
CA THR A 295 6.33 11.63 0.01
C THR A 295 6.53 12.48 1.27
N ILE A 296 6.26 11.95 2.47
CA ILE A 296 6.30 12.71 3.73
C ILE A 296 7.70 13.24 4.11
N ARG A 297 8.76 12.67 3.53
CA ARG A 297 10.13 13.18 3.69
C ARG A 297 10.44 14.38 2.82
N LYS A 298 9.67 14.59 1.74
CA LYS A 298 9.82 15.78 0.91
C LYS A 298 9.17 16.96 1.61
N PRO A 299 9.84 18.12 1.70
CA PRO A 299 9.27 19.31 2.32
C PRO A 299 8.03 19.77 1.53
N PRO A 300 6.97 20.26 2.19
CA PRO A 300 5.77 20.77 1.52
C PRO A 300 6.04 21.88 0.48
N SER A 301 7.18 22.57 0.62
CA SER A 301 7.66 23.64 -0.25
C SER A 301 8.29 23.17 -1.57
N ASP A 302 8.34 21.86 -1.84
CA ASP A 302 8.95 21.30 -3.06
C ASP A 302 8.31 21.88 -4.35
N LYS A 303 9.16 22.52 -5.16
CA LYS A 303 8.81 23.22 -6.40
C LYS A 303 8.72 22.30 -7.61
N LYS A 304 9.20 21.05 -7.52
CA LYS A 304 9.18 20.08 -8.64
C LYS A 304 7.82 19.41 -8.87
N GLY A 305 6.80 19.72 -8.06
CA GLY A 305 5.46 19.15 -8.17
C GLY A 305 5.27 17.89 -7.31
N TRP A 306 4.04 17.41 -7.21
CA TRP A 306 3.67 16.26 -6.37
C TRP A 306 2.99 15.19 -7.21
N ASP A 307 3.77 14.22 -7.65
CA ASP A 307 3.38 13.02 -8.41
C ASP A 307 3.37 11.75 -7.54
N PHE A 308 3.64 11.89 -6.24
CA PHE A 308 3.65 10.83 -5.22
C PHE A 308 4.41 9.57 -5.69
N PRO A 309 5.68 9.67 -6.11
CA PRO A 309 6.39 8.57 -6.74
C PRO A 309 6.74 7.49 -5.70
N LEU A 310 6.93 6.25 -6.16
CA LEU A 310 7.50 5.19 -5.31
C LEU A 310 9.00 5.42 -5.19
N ASP A 311 9.45 5.83 -4.00
CA ASP A 311 10.87 5.92 -3.66
C ASP A 311 11.25 4.73 -2.79
N TRP A 312 11.66 3.63 -3.42
CA TRP A 312 12.00 2.39 -2.71
C TRP A 312 13.17 2.56 -1.75
N LYS A 313 14.08 3.49 -2.02
CA LYS A 313 15.20 3.78 -1.11
C LYS A 313 14.68 4.40 0.19
N VAL A 314 13.75 5.36 0.09
CA VAL A 314 13.12 5.95 1.27
C VAL A 314 12.24 4.94 1.99
N ILE A 315 11.46 4.14 1.26
CA ILE A 315 10.58 3.13 1.85
C ILE A 315 11.42 2.11 2.65
N ALA A 316 12.50 1.61 2.06
CA ALA A 316 13.43 0.67 2.69
C ALA A 316 14.24 1.29 3.85
N ASP A 317 14.27 2.62 3.96
CA ASP A 317 14.89 3.30 5.09
C ASP A 317 13.91 3.36 6.28
N GLY A 318 13.94 2.28 7.07
CA GLY A 318 13.09 2.04 8.23
C GLY A 318 12.06 0.94 8.00
N TRP A 319 11.07 0.84 8.89
CA TRP A 319 10.04 -0.18 8.77
C TRP A 319 9.25 -0.10 7.46
N HIS A 320 9.11 -1.23 6.77
CA HIS A 320 8.21 -1.43 5.65
C HIS A 320 7.69 -2.88 5.61
N SER A 321 6.49 -3.10 5.06
CA SER A 321 6.03 -4.45 4.77
C SER A 321 6.90 -5.10 3.69
N VAL A 322 7.13 -6.41 3.78
CA VAL A 322 7.71 -7.16 2.66
C VAL A 322 6.70 -7.16 1.50
N PRO A 323 7.01 -6.57 0.34
CA PRO A 323 6.07 -6.55 -0.78
C PRO A 323 5.93 -7.97 -1.34
N TRP A 324 4.80 -8.62 -1.07
CA TRP A 324 4.55 -9.99 -1.50
C TRP A 324 3.55 -9.99 -2.65
N PHE A 325 4.05 -10.21 -3.87
CA PHE A 325 3.29 -10.33 -5.13
C PHE A 325 2.39 -9.12 -5.31
N PRO A 326 2.89 -8.04 -5.93
CA PRO A 326 2.07 -6.85 -6.10
C PRO A 326 0.80 -7.22 -6.89
N LEU A 327 -0.35 -7.08 -6.26
CA LEU A 327 -1.65 -7.45 -6.85
C LEU A 327 -2.12 -6.38 -7.84
N ASN A 328 -1.56 -5.18 -7.73
CA ASN A 328 -1.63 -4.07 -8.66
C ASN A 328 -0.21 -3.69 -9.11
N LEU A 329 -0.08 -2.99 -10.23
CA LEU A 329 1.22 -2.58 -10.76
C LEU A 329 1.72 -1.31 -10.09
N ALA A 330 3.05 -1.21 -9.93
CA ALA A 330 3.69 -0.09 -9.22
C ALA A 330 3.40 1.26 -9.90
N GLU A 331 3.27 1.31 -11.23
CA GLU A 331 2.94 2.49 -12.02
C GLU A 331 1.52 3.03 -11.78
N PHE A 332 0.70 2.33 -11.00
CA PHE A 332 -0.62 2.81 -10.63
C PHE A 332 -0.53 4.05 -9.74
N PRO A 333 -1.11 5.20 -10.15
CA PRO A 333 -1.05 6.42 -9.38
C PRO A 333 -1.87 6.25 -8.10
N PRO A 334 -1.41 6.77 -6.95
CA PRO A 334 -2.16 6.63 -5.72
C PRO A 334 -3.45 7.47 -5.79
N PRO A 335 -4.46 7.12 -4.99
CA PRO A 335 -5.61 7.99 -4.71
C PRO A 335 -5.19 9.17 -3.81
N LEU A 336 -4.12 9.88 -4.17
CA LEU A 336 -3.59 11.03 -3.45
C LEU A 336 -3.45 12.22 -4.38
N LYS A 337 -3.78 13.40 -3.86
CA LYS A 337 -3.60 14.67 -4.54
C LYS A 337 -3.18 15.74 -3.55
N LYS A 338 -2.22 16.59 -3.94
CA LYS A 338 -1.93 17.81 -3.18
C LYS A 338 -2.90 18.91 -3.59
N VAL A 339 -3.62 19.46 -2.61
CA VAL A 339 -4.55 20.58 -2.79
C VAL A 339 -4.13 21.68 -1.83
N GLY A 340 -3.60 22.78 -2.37
CA GLY A 340 -3.04 23.87 -1.57
C GLY A 340 -1.90 23.38 -0.66
N ASN A 341 -2.10 23.52 0.65
CA ASN A 341 -1.20 23.09 1.71
C ASN A 341 -1.55 21.71 2.29
N THR A 342 -2.45 20.95 1.66
CA THR A 342 -2.86 19.62 2.14
C THR A 342 -2.57 18.52 1.13
N ILE A 343 -2.34 17.30 1.62
CA ILE A 343 -2.47 16.07 0.83
C ILE A 343 -3.83 15.48 1.19
N GLN A 344 -4.62 15.19 0.16
CA GLN A 344 -5.96 14.66 0.29
C GLN A 344 -6.09 13.36 -0.47
N THR A 345 -7.03 12.54 -0.03
CA THR A 345 -7.44 11.34 -0.76
C THR A 345 -8.25 11.76 -1.98
N THR A 346 -8.07 11.08 -3.10
CA THR A 346 -8.94 11.24 -4.27
C THR A 346 -9.56 9.90 -4.59
N PHE A 347 -10.87 9.82 -4.53
CA PHE A 347 -11.55 8.61 -4.95
C PHE A 347 -11.64 8.58 -6.48
N TYR A 348 -10.97 7.60 -7.05
CA TYR A 348 -11.21 7.17 -8.42
C TYR A 348 -12.17 5.98 -8.40
N ASN A 349 -13.01 5.78 -9.42
CA ASN A 349 -13.83 4.56 -9.49
C ASN A 349 -12.90 3.32 -9.59
N PRO A 350 -12.81 2.48 -8.55
CA PRO A 350 -11.78 1.45 -8.44
C PRO A 350 -11.98 0.28 -9.40
N GLU A 351 -13.20 0.04 -9.87
CA GLU A 351 -13.47 -0.97 -10.91
C GLU A 351 -12.70 -0.66 -12.20
N ILE A 352 -12.65 0.61 -12.58
CA ILE A 352 -11.99 1.03 -13.83
C ILE A 352 -10.49 0.80 -13.77
N TYR A 353 -9.94 1.12 -12.60
CA TYR A 353 -8.53 1.01 -12.33
C TYR A 353 -8.11 -0.44 -12.13
N TYR A 354 -8.98 -1.28 -11.56
CA TYR A 354 -8.84 -2.72 -11.55
C TYR A 354 -8.81 -3.30 -12.97
N SER A 355 -9.73 -2.89 -13.85
CA SER A 355 -9.69 -3.30 -15.27
C SER A 355 -8.38 -2.90 -15.93
N ILE A 356 -7.87 -1.68 -15.71
CA ILE A 356 -6.55 -1.26 -16.21
C ILE A 356 -5.44 -2.21 -15.74
N SER A 357 -5.43 -2.55 -14.46
CA SER A 357 -4.42 -3.45 -13.88
C SER A 357 -4.51 -4.87 -14.46
N ILE A 358 -5.73 -5.38 -14.66
CA ILE A 358 -5.93 -6.67 -15.32
C ILE A 358 -5.41 -6.62 -16.76
N ILE A 359 -5.76 -5.59 -17.54
CA ILE A 359 -5.34 -5.45 -18.93
C ILE A 359 -3.80 -5.47 -19.02
N LEU A 360 -3.12 -4.66 -18.20
CA LEU A 360 -1.66 -4.63 -18.17
C LEU A 360 -1.03 -5.97 -17.72
N MET A 361 -1.63 -6.65 -16.76
CA MET A 361 -1.17 -7.96 -16.30
C MET A 361 -1.31 -9.01 -17.41
N LEU A 362 -2.46 -9.05 -18.07
CA LEU A 362 -2.74 -9.95 -19.20
C LEU A 362 -1.77 -9.71 -20.36
N GLU A 363 -1.49 -8.45 -20.69
CA GLU A 363 -0.48 -8.08 -21.69
C GLU A 363 0.92 -8.61 -21.31
N LYS A 364 1.31 -8.45 -20.05
CA LYS A 364 2.62 -8.91 -19.56
C LYS A 364 2.78 -10.43 -19.62
N VAL A 365 1.70 -11.19 -19.42
CA VAL A 365 1.71 -12.66 -19.54
C VAL A 365 1.41 -13.15 -20.95
N GLY A 366 1.27 -12.25 -21.94
CA GLY A 366 1.01 -12.58 -23.33
C GLY A 366 -0.45 -12.99 -23.65
N GLN A 367 -1.38 -12.78 -22.72
CA GLN A 367 -2.81 -13.06 -22.90
C GLN A 367 -3.54 -11.88 -23.55
N HIS A 368 -3.11 -11.53 -24.76
CA HIS A 368 -3.57 -10.32 -25.46
C HIS A 368 -5.07 -10.32 -25.78
N GLU A 369 -5.66 -11.47 -26.12
CA GLU A 369 -7.11 -11.57 -26.40
C GLU A 369 -7.97 -11.30 -25.16
N ASP A 370 -7.55 -11.80 -24.00
CA ASP A 370 -8.24 -11.53 -22.73
C ASP A 370 -8.07 -10.05 -22.34
N ALA A 371 -6.90 -9.45 -22.60
CA ALA A 371 -6.65 -8.03 -22.39
C ALA A 371 -7.58 -7.17 -23.27
N ILE A 372 -7.77 -7.54 -24.54
CA ILE A 372 -8.72 -6.87 -25.45
C ILE A 372 -10.16 -6.96 -24.93
N LYS A 373 -10.56 -8.14 -24.45
CA LYS A 373 -11.90 -8.39 -23.91
C LYS A 373 -12.15 -7.53 -22.67
N GLU A 374 -11.24 -7.54 -21.71
CA GLU A 374 -11.35 -6.75 -20.48
C GLU A 374 -11.39 -5.25 -20.78
N ALA A 375 -10.50 -4.77 -21.66
CA ALA A 375 -10.48 -3.36 -22.07
C ALA A 375 -11.78 -2.96 -22.78
N SER A 376 -12.33 -3.83 -23.63
CA SER A 376 -13.60 -3.57 -24.32
C SER A 376 -14.77 -3.50 -23.36
N ASN A 377 -14.82 -4.38 -22.36
CA ASN A 377 -15.84 -4.35 -21.30
C ASN A 377 -15.73 -3.05 -20.48
N ALA A 378 -14.52 -2.68 -20.06
CA ALA A 378 -14.29 -1.45 -19.29
C ALA A 378 -14.76 -0.20 -20.05
N LEU A 379 -14.56 -0.16 -21.38
CA LEU A 379 -14.96 0.95 -22.24
C LEU A 379 -16.48 1.10 -22.41
N LEU A 380 -17.29 0.09 -22.06
CA LEU A 380 -18.76 0.17 -22.05
C LEU A 380 -19.27 1.07 -20.91
N ASN A 381 -18.46 1.34 -19.89
CA ASN A 381 -18.83 2.23 -18.82
C ASN A 381 -18.93 3.68 -19.35
N ASN A 382 -20.12 4.29 -19.31
CA ASN A 382 -20.33 5.65 -19.80
C ASN A 382 -19.87 6.75 -18.81
N GLN A 383 -19.51 6.38 -17.58
CA GLN A 383 -19.05 7.30 -16.54
C GLN A 383 -17.52 7.46 -16.51
N LEU A 384 -16.78 6.83 -17.44
CA LEU A 384 -15.33 7.00 -17.54
C LEU A 384 -14.97 8.46 -17.81
N SER A 385 -14.04 9.02 -17.04
CA SER A 385 -13.43 10.30 -17.39
C SER A 385 -12.68 10.20 -18.72
N PRO A 386 -12.54 11.31 -19.48
CA PRO A 386 -11.86 11.29 -20.77
C PRO A 386 -10.43 10.73 -20.71
N SER A 387 -9.66 11.10 -19.68
CA SER A 387 -8.27 10.63 -19.49
C SER A 387 -8.19 9.13 -19.21
N VAL A 388 -9.12 8.60 -18.44
CA VAL A 388 -9.16 7.17 -18.10
C VAL A 388 -9.62 6.35 -19.31
N ARG A 389 -10.63 6.84 -20.04
CA ARG A 389 -11.05 6.25 -21.32
C ARG A 389 -9.89 6.25 -22.33
N ALA A 390 -9.14 7.34 -22.41
CA ALA A 390 -7.97 7.45 -23.27
C ALA A 390 -6.89 6.41 -22.91
N ARG A 391 -6.61 6.22 -21.62
CA ARG A 391 -5.66 5.21 -21.15
C ARG A 391 -6.11 3.79 -21.50
N ILE A 392 -7.37 3.43 -21.27
CA ILE A 392 -7.88 2.09 -21.61
C ILE A 392 -7.84 1.85 -23.12
N LEU A 393 -8.18 2.84 -23.94
CA LEU A 393 -8.04 2.76 -25.39
C LEU A 393 -6.58 2.52 -25.81
N ALA A 394 -5.62 3.26 -25.24
CA ALA A 394 -4.20 3.04 -25.53
C ALA A 394 -3.74 1.61 -25.17
N LEU A 395 -4.18 1.09 -24.02
CA LEU A 395 -3.87 -0.28 -23.59
C LEU A 395 -4.50 -1.34 -24.51
N ARG A 396 -5.77 -1.14 -24.89
CA ARG A 396 -6.42 -2.01 -25.88
C ARG A 396 -5.73 -1.93 -27.24
N GLY A 397 -5.26 -0.75 -27.62
CA GLY A 397 -4.48 -0.53 -28.84
C GLY A 397 -3.19 -1.34 -28.87
N ASN A 398 -2.45 -1.43 -27.74
CA ASN A 398 -1.28 -2.30 -27.62
C ASN A 398 -1.68 -3.78 -27.79
N ALA A 399 -2.69 -4.25 -27.06
CA ALA A 399 -3.14 -5.65 -27.13
C ALA A 399 -3.62 -6.03 -28.55
N LEU A 400 -4.34 -5.12 -29.21
CA LEU A 400 -4.75 -5.27 -30.61
C LEU A 400 -3.55 -5.30 -31.56
N ALA A 401 -2.47 -4.59 -31.26
CA ALA A 401 -1.26 -4.63 -32.07
C ALA A 401 -0.56 -5.99 -31.98
N GLU A 402 -0.41 -6.54 -30.78
CA GLU A 402 0.21 -7.85 -30.52
C GLU A 402 -0.57 -9.01 -31.18
N THR A 403 -1.90 -8.86 -31.31
CA THR A 403 -2.76 -9.82 -32.03
C THR A 403 -2.83 -9.60 -33.55
N GLY A 404 -2.06 -8.65 -34.09
CA GLY A 404 -2.04 -8.33 -35.53
C GLY A 404 -3.24 -7.51 -36.03
N ARG A 405 -4.12 -7.05 -35.14
CA ARG A 405 -5.31 -6.23 -35.44
C ARG A 405 -4.96 -4.75 -35.61
N HIS A 406 -4.02 -4.48 -36.50
CA HIS A 406 -3.38 -3.18 -36.70
C HIS A 406 -4.33 -2.01 -36.99
N ARG A 407 -5.40 -2.25 -37.76
CA ARG A 407 -6.37 -1.19 -38.08
C ARG A 407 -7.12 -0.71 -36.83
N ASP A 408 -7.52 -1.64 -35.98
CA ASP A 408 -8.24 -1.34 -34.73
C ASP A 408 -7.28 -0.69 -33.72
N ALA A 409 -6.04 -1.18 -33.62
CA ALA A 409 -5.00 -0.59 -32.79
C ALA A 409 -4.75 0.90 -33.13
N ILE A 410 -4.54 1.22 -34.42
CA ILE A 410 -4.33 2.61 -34.87
C ILE A 410 -5.55 3.50 -34.54
N LYS A 411 -6.77 2.96 -34.65
CA LYS A 411 -7.97 3.69 -34.30
C LYS A 411 -7.98 4.02 -32.80
N ASP A 412 -7.77 3.02 -31.95
CA ASP A 412 -7.76 3.19 -30.51
C ASP A 412 -6.68 4.18 -30.03
N PHE A 413 -5.47 4.14 -30.60
CA PHE A 413 -4.43 5.13 -30.29
C PHE A 413 -4.83 6.56 -30.68
N LYS A 414 -5.49 6.74 -31.83
CA LYS A 414 -5.94 8.06 -32.28
C LYS A 414 -7.09 8.59 -31.42
N ASP A 415 -8.03 7.72 -31.06
CA ASP A 415 -9.14 8.06 -30.18
C ASP A 415 -8.60 8.42 -28.78
N ALA A 416 -7.62 7.68 -28.28
CA ALA A 416 -6.91 7.99 -27.03
C ALA A 416 -6.22 9.36 -27.07
N ILE A 417 -5.48 9.67 -28.14
CA ILE A 417 -4.84 10.98 -28.32
C ILE A 417 -5.87 12.12 -28.38
N THR A 418 -7.03 11.86 -28.98
CA THR A 418 -8.10 12.87 -29.09
C THR A 418 -8.72 13.17 -27.73
N LEU A 419 -8.89 12.14 -26.89
CA LEU A 419 -9.46 12.26 -25.55
C LEU A 419 -8.48 12.84 -24.52
N ASP A 420 -7.18 12.55 -24.66
CA ASP A 420 -6.15 13.06 -23.75
C ASP A 420 -4.86 13.43 -24.51
N HIS A 421 -4.87 14.64 -25.08
CA HIS A 421 -3.76 15.15 -25.90
C HIS A 421 -2.59 15.74 -25.08
N PHE A 422 -2.65 15.67 -23.74
CA PHE A 422 -1.58 16.11 -22.84
C PHE A 422 -0.86 14.94 -22.17
N ASN A 423 -1.28 13.71 -22.41
CA ASN A 423 -0.69 12.52 -21.83
C ASN A 423 0.48 12.00 -22.69
N ALA A 424 1.69 12.06 -22.14
CA ALA A 424 2.91 11.64 -22.83
C ALA A 424 2.94 10.13 -23.13
N ASP A 425 2.37 9.30 -22.26
CA ASP A 425 2.41 7.83 -22.36
C ASP A 425 1.59 7.33 -23.55
N ILE A 426 0.47 8.00 -23.87
CA ILE A 426 -0.37 7.65 -25.02
C ILE A 426 0.39 7.91 -26.33
N TYR A 427 1.08 9.04 -26.43
CA TYR A 427 1.92 9.35 -27.60
C TYR A 427 3.10 8.37 -27.70
N PHE A 428 3.69 8.00 -26.58
CA PHE A 428 4.77 7.02 -26.53
C PHE A 428 4.30 5.63 -26.97
N ALA A 429 3.18 5.13 -26.44
CA ALA A 429 2.60 3.83 -26.83
C ALA A 429 2.32 3.77 -28.33
N TYR A 430 1.68 4.82 -28.88
CA TYR A 430 1.43 4.87 -30.33
C TYR A 430 2.72 4.92 -31.15
N ALA A 431 3.74 5.65 -30.69
CA ALA A 431 5.03 5.70 -31.33
C ALA A 431 5.76 4.35 -31.33
N THR A 432 5.74 3.64 -30.20
CA THR A 432 6.36 2.32 -30.05
C THR A 432 5.71 1.33 -31.01
N TYR A 433 4.37 1.30 -31.06
CA TYR A 433 3.63 0.54 -32.07
C TYR A 433 4.10 0.84 -33.50
N LEU A 434 4.24 2.12 -33.86
CA LEU A 434 4.71 2.53 -35.19
C LEU A 434 6.14 2.08 -35.47
N LEU A 435 7.03 2.15 -34.47
CA LEU A 435 8.43 1.71 -34.57
C LEU A 435 8.52 0.20 -34.80
N GLU A 436 7.78 -0.60 -34.02
CA GLU A 436 7.76 -2.07 -34.12
C GLU A 436 7.20 -2.54 -35.46
N ASN A 437 6.23 -1.81 -36.00
CA ASN A 437 5.65 -2.07 -37.32
C ASN A 437 6.43 -1.38 -38.46
N ASN A 438 7.68 -0.99 -38.22
CA ASN A 438 8.60 -0.38 -39.18
C ASN A 438 8.07 0.90 -39.88
N ASN A 439 7.09 1.59 -39.29
CA ASN A 439 6.54 2.87 -39.76
C ASN A 439 7.37 4.05 -39.24
N LEU A 440 8.69 4.00 -39.46
CA LEU A 440 9.69 4.87 -38.85
C LEU A 440 9.40 6.37 -39.05
N GLY A 441 9.03 6.77 -40.27
CA GLY A 441 8.74 8.17 -40.59
C GLY A 441 7.52 8.73 -39.83
N LYS A 442 6.56 7.89 -39.46
CA LYS A 442 5.38 8.29 -38.67
C LYS A 442 5.67 8.31 -37.16
N ALA A 443 6.61 7.47 -36.68
CA ALA A 443 6.94 7.35 -35.25
C ALA A 443 7.61 8.62 -34.66
N LEU A 444 8.34 9.38 -35.48
CA LEU A 444 9.04 10.59 -35.02
C LEU A 444 8.12 11.64 -34.37
N LYS A 445 6.94 11.87 -34.96
CA LYS A 445 6.04 12.94 -34.53
C LYS A 445 5.42 12.65 -33.15
N PRO A 446 4.84 11.45 -32.89
CA PRO A 446 4.37 11.10 -31.54
C PRO A 446 5.52 11.03 -30.52
N LEU A 447 6.70 10.48 -30.85
CA LEU A 447 7.85 10.49 -29.92
C LEU A 447 8.26 11.91 -29.52
N SER A 448 8.33 12.82 -30.48
CA SER A 448 8.68 14.21 -30.20
C SER A 448 7.61 14.93 -29.38
N LYS A 449 6.34 14.56 -29.55
CA LYS A 449 5.25 15.07 -28.72
C LYS A 449 5.30 14.51 -27.30
N ALA A 450 5.57 13.22 -27.12
CA ALA A 450 5.77 12.59 -25.82
C ALA A 450 6.90 13.27 -25.04
N ILE A 451 8.05 13.49 -25.69
CA ILE A 451 9.21 14.19 -25.10
C ILE A 451 8.90 15.65 -24.77
N LYS A 452 8.12 16.34 -25.61
CA LYS A 452 7.70 17.73 -25.33
C LYS A 452 6.80 17.82 -24.10
N LEU A 453 5.93 16.82 -23.89
CA LEU A 453 5.03 16.74 -22.75
C LEU A 453 5.76 16.29 -21.47
N ASN A 454 6.69 15.36 -21.60
CA ASN A 454 7.55 14.89 -20.52
C ASN A 454 9.04 14.94 -20.94
N PRO A 455 9.74 16.05 -20.65
CA PRO A 455 11.16 16.20 -21.01
C PRO A 455 12.10 15.21 -20.32
N ASN A 456 11.66 14.52 -19.26
CA ASN A 456 12.43 13.52 -18.51
C ASN A 456 12.12 12.09 -18.95
N PHE A 457 11.37 11.88 -20.04
CA PHE A 457 10.94 10.56 -20.49
C PHE A 457 12.08 9.79 -21.20
N GLY A 458 13.02 9.25 -20.42
CA GLY A 458 14.24 8.60 -20.91
C GLY A 458 14.01 7.52 -21.99
N VAL A 459 12.99 6.66 -21.81
CA VAL A 459 12.66 5.61 -22.77
C VAL A 459 12.17 6.18 -24.11
N ALA A 460 11.44 7.30 -24.10
CA ALA A 460 11.01 7.98 -25.32
C ALA A 460 12.20 8.53 -26.12
N TYR A 461 13.23 9.05 -25.45
CA TYR A 461 14.49 9.41 -26.12
C TYR A 461 15.20 8.18 -26.70
N SER A 462 15.22 7.06 -25.97
CA SER A 462 15.81 5.82 -26.48
C SER A 462 15.11 5.36 -27.77
N ASN A 463 13.78 5.29 -27.79
CA ASN A 463 13.02 4.90 -28.98
C ASN A 463 13.19 5.90 -30.13
N ARG A 464 13.25 7.21 -29.84
CA ARG A 464 13.51 8.22 -30.89
C ARG A 464 14.93 8.15 -31.44
N SER A 465 15.91 7.75 -30.63
CA SER A 465 17.26 7.50 -31.11
C SER A 465 17.30 6.34 -32.10
N VAL A 466 16.59 5.23 -31.82
CA VAL A 466 16.46 4.10 -32.74
C VAL A 466 15.76 4.50 -34.04
N VAL A 467 14.67 5.27 -33.96
CA VAL A 467 13.98 5.77 -35.17
C VAL A 467 14.91 6.64 -36.00
N ASN A 468 15.58 7.63 -35.39
CA ASN A 468 16.52 8.52 -36.08
C ASN A 468 17.70 7.75 -36.68
N TRP A 469 18.20 6.73 -35.99
CA TRP A 469 19.27 5.87 -36.47
C TRP A 469 18.84 5.12 -37.74
N LYS A 470 17.70 4.42 -37.69
CA LYS A 470 17.21 3.61 -38.82
C LYS A 470 16.86 4.43 -40.07
N ILE A 471 16.55 5.73 -39.93
CA ILE A 471 16.29 6.63 -41.05
C ILE A 471 17.54 7.44 -41.49
N GLY A 472 18.71 7.19 -40.90
CA GLY A 472 19.98 7.83 -41.27
C GLY A 472 20.26 9.19 -40.63
N HIS A 473 19.45 9.63 -39.67
CA HIS A 473 19.66 10.87 -38.92
C HIS A 473 20.61 10.69 -37.73
N TYR A 474 21.85 10.26 -38.00
CA TYR A 474 22.81 9.81 -36.99
C TYR A 474 23.12 10.84 -35.89
N SER A 475 23.25 12.13 -36.24
CA SER A 475 23.52 13.19 -35.24
C SER A 475 22.39 13.35 -34.22
N ASN A 476 21.13 13.32 -34.68
CA ASN A 476 19.96 13.38 -33.80
C ASN A 476 19.83 12.10 -32.97
N ALA A 477 20.11 10.95 -33.58
CA ALA A 477 20.12 9.66 -32.89
C ALA A 477 21.13 9.65 -31.73
N LEU A 478 22.36 10.09 -31.98
CA LEU A 478 23.41 10.16 -30.97
C LEU A 478 23.04 11.08 -29.79
N LYS A 479 22.44 12.24 -30.09
CA LYS A 479 21.96 13.19 -29.07
C LYS A 479 20.86 12.59 -28.21
N ASP A 480 19.87 11.96 -28.84
CA ASP A 480 18.75 11.31 -28.14
C ASP A 480 19.23 10.14 -27.28
N ALA A 481 20.11 9.28 -27.80
CA ALA A 481 20.66 8.16 -27.04
C ALA A 481 21.48 8.61 -25.83
N THR A 482 22.26 9.69 -25.98
CA THR A 482 23.01 10.30 -24.87
C THR A 482 22.08 10.87 -23.81
N THR A 483 20.99 11.52 -24.22
CA THR A 483 19.98 12.05 -23.30
C THR A 483 19.27 10.91 -22.57
N ALA A 484 18.91 9.82 -23.27
CA ALA A 484 18.32 8.63 -22.66
C ALA A 484 19.21 8.06 -21.54
N ILE A 485 20.51 7.86 -21.80
CA ILE A 485 21.47 7.37 -20.80
C ILE A 485 21.51 8.26 -19.54
N SER A 486 21.39 9.58 -19.70
CA SER A 486 21.40 10.52 -18.58
C SER A 486 20.12 10.50 -17.73
N LEU A 487 18.98 10.16 -18.34
CA LEU A 487 17.67 10.19 -17.69
C LEU A 487 17.25 8.83 -17.12
N LEU A 488 17.73 7.72 -17.69
CA LEU A 488 17.36 6.37 -17.27
C LEU A 488 18.09 5.99 -15.97
N SER A 489 17.28 5.55 -15.00
CA SER A 489 17.73 5.04 -13.69
C SER A 489 17.71 3.53 -13.58
N ASP A 490 16.88 2.84 -14.37
CA ASP A 490 16.85 1.38 -14.42
C ASP A 490 18.07 0.84 -15.19
N ASP A 491 18.78 -0.12 -14.59
CA ASP A 491 20.03 -0.65 -15.16
C ASP A 491 19.79 -1.37 -16.51
N SER A 492 18.64 -2.02 -16.70
CA SER A 492 18.31 -2.74 -17.93
C SER A 492 17.94 -1.79 -19.07
N GLU A 493 17.09 -0.81 -18.81
CA GLU A 493 16.74 0.23 -19.79
C GLU A 493 17.98 1.05 -20.18
N LYS A 494 18.82 1.38 -19.19
CA LYS A 494 20.06 2.12 -19.40
C LYS A 494 21.07 1.31 -20.20
N ALA A 495 21.21 0.01 -19.94
CA ALA A 495 21.97 -0.90 -20.78
C ALA A 495 21.47 -0.84 -22.24
N GLY A 496 20.16 -0.94 -22.45
CA GLY A 496 19.56 -0.80 -23.78
C GLY A 496 19.92 0.51 -24.49
N ALA A 497 19.94 1.62 -23.77
CA ALA A 497 20.34 2.92 -24.32
C ALA A 497 21.84 2.98 -24.68
N PHE A 498 22.73 2.39 -23.89
CA PHE A 498 24.16 2.23 -24.24
C PHE A 498 24.34 1.38 -25.50
N LEU A 499 23.62 0.26 -25.61
CA LEU A 499 23.66 -0.59 -26.81
C LEU A 499 23.20 0.17 -28.06
N ASN A 500 22.13 0.95 -27.95
CA ASN A 500 21.64 1.79 -29.05
C ASN A 500 22.69 2.83 -29.46
N ARG A 501 23.31 3.51 -28.50
CA ARG A 501 24.36 4.50 -28.79
C ARG A 501 25.61 3.88 -29.40
N ALA A 502 26.04 2.71 -28.93
CA ALA A 502 27.17 1.96 -29.49
C ALA A 502 26.95 1.63 -30.98
N LYS A 503 25.75 1.15 -31.34
CA LYS A 503 25.39 0.86 -32.74
C LYS A 503 25.42 2.12 -33.62
N ILE A 504 24.86 3.22 -33.11
CA ILE A 504 24.89 4.51 -33.80
C ILE A 504 26.34 4.98 -34.02
N LEU A 505 27.19 4.91 -33.00
CA LEU A 505 28.60 5.30 -33.08
C LEU A 505 29.39 4.44 -34.06
N ASN A 506 29.12 3.14 -34.10
CA ASN A 506 29.76 2.21 -35.05
C ASN A 506 29.41 2.57 -36.50
N ASP A 507 28.13 2.82 -36.78
CA ASP A 507 27.69 3.25 -38.12
C ASP A 507 28.22 4.63 -38.53
N MET A 508 28.57 5.47 -37.55
CA MET A 508 29.26 6.74 -37.75
C MET A 508 30.79 6.60 -37.90
N GLY A 509 31.36 5.39 -37.79
CA GLY A 509 32.80 5.14 -37.86
C GLY A 509 33.57 5.51 -36.58
N MET A 510 32.89 5.70 -35.45
CA MET A 510 33.48 6.08 -34.16
C MET A 510 33.74 4.86 -33.27
N GLU A 511 34.55 3.92 -33.76
CA GLU A 511 34.71 2.58 -33.17
C GLU A 511 35.18 2.59 -31.71
N ASP A 512 36.10 3.48 -31.32
CA ASP A 512 36.63 3.51 -29.95
C ASP A 512 35.56 3.91 -28.93
N LYS A 513 34.71 4.88 -29.26
CA LYS A 513 33.59 5.27 -28.39
C LYS A 513 32.50 4.19 -28.36
N ALA A 514 32.29 3.49 -29.47
CA ALA A 514 31.35 2.37 -29.50
C ALA A 514 31.80 1.24 -28.56
N LYS A 515 33.11 0.93 -28.51
CA LYS A 515 33.68 -0.06 -27.58
C LYS A 515 33.44 0.32 -26.13
N GLU A 516 33.63 1.59 -25.76
CA GLU A 516 33.33 2.09 -24.40
C GLU A 516 31.86 1.83 -24.02
N ASP A 517 30.92 2.16 -24.91
CA ASP A 517 29.50 1.95 -24.67
C ASP A 517 29.13 0.45 -24.60
N PHE A 518 29.79 -0.41 -25.37
CA PHE A 518 29.58 -1.87 -25.28
C PHE A 518 30.04 -2.44 -23.93
N ILE A 519 31.16 -1.95 -23.39
CA ILE A 519 31.65 -2.36 -22.06
C ILE A 519 30.62 -1.99 -20.99
N GLU A 520 30.07 -0.78 -21.07
CA GLU A 520 29.09 -0.30 -20.10
C GLU A 520 27.74 -1.03 -20.22
N TRP A 521 27.30 -1.32 -21.46
CA TRP A 521 26.15 -2.20 -21.70
C TRP A 521 26.33 -3.57 -21.04
N GLU A 522 27.48 -4.23 -21.26
CA GLU A 522 27.74 -5.56 -20.71
C GLU A 522 27.78 -5.54 -19.17
N ARG A 523 28.39 -4.49 -18.59
CA ARG A 523 28.44 -4.28 -17.13
C ARG A 523 27.05 -4.18 -16.53
N LEU A 524 26.18 -3.36 -17.11
CA LEU A 524 24.82 -3.15 -16.63
C LEU A 524 23.93 -4.37 -16.87
N PHE A 525 24.06 -5.03 -18.03
CA PHE A 525 23.31 -6.25 -18.35
C PHE A 525 23.60 -7.39 -17.38
N LYS A 526 24.87 -7.57 -16.96
CA LYS A 526 25.25 -8.56 -15.94
C LYS A 526 24.68 -8.23 -14.56
N LYS A 527 24.51 -6.94 -14.26
CA LYS A 527 23.96 -6.47 -12.99
C LYS A 527 22.44 -6.65 -12.93
N SER A 528 21.73 -6.44 -14.03
CA SER A 528 20.27 -6.62 -14.11
C SER A 528 19.80 -8.07 -14.26
N SER A 529 20.72 -9.00 -14.54
CA SER A 529 20.42 -10.44 -14.70
C SER A 529 20.59 -11.26 -13.41
N LYS A 530 20.89 -10.60 -12.29
CA LYS A 530 20.96 -11.17 -10.94
C LYS A 530 19.78 -10.65 -10.13
#